data_AF-A0A965HX24-F1
#
_entry.id   AF-A0A965HX24-F1
#
_cell.length_a   1.000
_cell.length_b   1.000
_cell.length_c   1.000
_cell.angle_alpha   90.00
_cell.angle_beta   90.00
_cell.angle_gamma   90.00
#
_symmetry.space_group_name_H-M   'P 1'
#
loop_
_entity.id
_entity.type
_entity.pdbx_description
1 polymer ?
#
loop_
_entity_poly.entity_id
_entity_poly.type
_entity_poly.pdbx_seq_one_letter_code
_entity_poly.pdbx_strand_id
1 'polypeptide(L)'
;MPGFALIFIVVPILEIYLLIKAGGAFGIDWTIFAVVVTAVAGAALVRRQGLATLANARTSLGQGEMPAFELCEGLVLLVSGALLLTPGFFTDFVGFLCLVPALRRWVIASWLMRFIVTPEASRGARSSGVVEGEFRRLDD
;
A
#
# COMPACT_ATOMS: atom_id res chain seq x y z
N MET A 1 -7.92 12.65 17.70
CA MET A 1 -8.03 11.57 16.70
C MET A 1 -8.82 10.37 17.27
N PRO A 2 -10.13 10.50 17.56
CA PRO A 2 -10.92 9.41 18.17
C PRO A 2 -11.36 8.31 17.19
N GLY A 3 -11.23 8.51 15.87
CA GLY A 3 -11.77 7.59 14.87
C GLY A 3 -11.11 6.20 14.81
N PHE A 4 -9.81 6.10 15.09
CA PHE A 4 -9.09 4.83 15.03
C PHE A 4 -9.56 3.85 16.11
N ALA A 5 -9.79 4.35 17.33
CA ALA A 5 -10.32 3.54 18.44
C ALA A 5 -11.73 2.99 18.13
N LEU A 6 -12.56 3.78 17.44
CA LEU A 6 -13.89 3.34 17.01
C LEU A 6 -13.79 2.18 16.01
N ILE A 7 -12.94 2.29 14.99
CA ILE A 7 -12.75 1.24 13.98
C ILE A 7 -12.21 -0.04 14.65
N PHE A 8 -11.24 0.09 15.54
CA PHE A 8 -10.65 -1.04 16.27
C PHE A 8 -11.67 -1.80 17.13
N ILE A 9 -12.72 -1.13 17.63
CA ILE A 9 -13.79 -1.76 18.41
C ILE A 9 -14.89 -2.31 17.48
N VAL A 10 -15.31 -1.53 16.48
CA VAL A 10 -16.43 -1.87 15.60
C VAL A 10 -16.09 -3.06 14.69
N VAL A 11 -14.88 -3.13 14.16
CA VAL A 11 -14.49 -4.20 13.22
C VAL A 11 -14.57 -5.58 13.88
N PRO A 12 -13.94 -5.85 15.05
CA PRO A 12 -14.07 -7.14 15.72
C PRO A 12 -15.50 -7.51 16.11
N ILE A 13 -16.31 -6.54 16.53
CA ILE A 13 -17.73 -6.78 16.86
C ILE A 13 -18.49 -7.22 15.60
N LEU A 14 -18.25 -6.54 14.47
CA LEU A 14 -18.84 -6.91 13.18
C LEU A 14 -18.42 -8.32 12.74
N GLU A 15 -17.15 -8.68 12.93
CA GLU A 15 -16.65 -10.01 12.59
C GLU A 15 -17.32 -11.10 13.40
N ILE A 16 -17.41 -10.93 14.72
CA ILE A 16 -18.08 -11.91 15.60
C ILE A 16 -19.54 -12.06 15.17
N TYR A 17 -20.23 -10.97 14.87
CA TYR A 17 -21.60 -11.01 14.38
C TYR A 17 -21.72 -11.79 13.05
N LEU A 18 -20.82 -11.55 12.09
CA LEU A 18 -20.81 -12.25 10.81
C LEU A 18 -20.48 -13.74 10.96
N LEU A 19 -19.53 -14.10 11.81
CA LEU A 19 -19.16 -15.48 12.10
C LEU A 19 -20.32 -16.25 12.73
N ILE A 20 -21.02 -15.66 13.70
CA ILE A 20 -22.20 -16.27 14.33
C ILE A 20 -23.31 -16.45 13.29
N LYS A 21 -23.57 -15.43 12.46
CA LYS A 21 -24.61 -15.49 11.43
C LYS A 21 -24.30 -16.53 10.35
N ALA A 22 -23.05 -16.62 9.92
CA ALA A 22 -22.59 -17.64 8.98
C ALA A 22 -22.66 -19.05 9.59
N GLY A 23 -22.25 -19.20 10.86
CA GLY A 23 -22.35 -20.45 11.61
C GLY A 23 -23.79 -20.95 11.75
N GLY A 24 -24.75 -20.04 11.94
CA GLY A 24 -26.17 -20.38 11.97
C GLY A 24 -26.77 -20.72 10.59
N ALA A 25 -26.24 -20.15 9.50
CA ALA A 25 -26.74 -20.38 8.15
C ALA A 25 -26.12 -21.61 7.45
N PHE A 26 -24.83 -21.83 7.63
CA PHE A 26 -24.04 -22.87 6.93
C PHE A 26 -23.53 -23.99 7.84
N GLY A 27 -23.67 -23.85 9.17
CA GLY A 27 -23.05 -24.72 10.15
C GLY A 27 -21.66 -24.23 10.57
N ILE A 28 -21.30 -24.49 11.83
CA ILE A 28 -20.04 -24.05 12.43
C ILE A 28 -18.85 -24.71 11.72
N ASP A 29 -18.94 -26.02 11.42
CA ASP A 29 -17.87 -26.77 10.76
C ASP A 29 -17.51 -26.17 9.40
N TRP A 30 -18.52 -25.80 8.60
CA TRP A 30 -18.32 -25.18 7.29
C TRP A 30 -17.76 -23.75 7.40
N THR A 31 -18.18 -23.03 8.43
CA THR A 31 -17.71 -21.68 8.72
C THR A 31 -16.22 -21.68 9.09
N ILE A 32 -15.81 -22.59 9.99
CA ILE A 32 -14.40 -22.76 10.36
C ILE A 32 -13.57 -23.17 9.14
N PHE A 33 -14.07 -24.11 8.34
CA PHE A 33 -13.38 -24.53 7.11
C PHE A 33 -13.18 -23.36 6.14
N ALA A 34 -14.21 -22.56 5.90
CA ALA A 34 -14.12 -21.38 5.03
C ALA A 34 -13.07 -20.36 5.53
N VAL A 35 -13.04 -20.10 6.84
CA VAL A 35 -12.07 -19.21 7.48
C VAL A 35 -10.63 -19.74 7.35
N VAL A 36 -10.42 -21.05 7.54
CA VAL A 36 -9.09 -21.65 7.38
C VAL A 36 -8.64 -21.58 5.91
N VAL A 37 -9.54 -21.88 4.97
CA VAL A 37 -9.23 -21.81 3.53
C VAL A 37 -8.86 -20.41 3.10
N THR A 38 -9.60 -19.40 3.55
CA THR A 38 -9.33 -17.99 3.24
C THR A 38 -8.01 -17.51 3.86
N ALA A 39 -7.73 -17.85 5.11
CA ALA A 39 -6.44 -17.54 5.75
C ALA A 39 -5.25 -18.18 5.00
N VAL A 40 -5.36 -19.47 4.63
CA VAL A 40 -4.30 -20.18 3.87
C VAL A 40 -4.12 -19.58 2.48
N ALA A 41 -5.22 -19.31 1.76
CA ALA A 41 -5.18 -18.72 0.43
C ALA A 41 -4.57 -17.31 0.47
N GLY A 42 -4.97 -16.50 1.45
CA GLY A 42 -4.44 -15.17 1.71
C GLY A 42 -2.93 -15.21 1.98
N ALA A 43 -2.49 -16.03 2.94
CA ALA A 43 -1.08 -16.19 3.29
C ALA A 43 -0.25 -16.69 2.09
N ALA A 44 -0.76 -17.64 1.31
CA ALA A 44 -0.09 -18.12 0.11
C ALA A 44 0.07 -17.00 -0.93
N LEU A 45 -0.96 -16.16 -1.11
CA LEU A 45 -0.93 -15.06 -2.08
C LEU A 45 0.00 -13.94 -1.64
N VAL A 46 0.00 -13.56 -0.35
CA VAL A 46 0.97 -12.62 0.24
C VAL A 46 2.39 -13.14 0.06
N ARG A 47 2.65 -14.42 0.33
CA ARG A 47 3.97 -15.03 0.17
C ARG A 47 4.45 -14.96 -1.28
N ARG A 48 3.58 -15.28 -2.26
CA ARG A 48 3.93 -15.23 -3.69
C ARG A 48 4.20 -13.81 -4.16
N GLN A 49 3.33 -12.86 -3.83
CA GLN A 49 3.48 -11.46 -4.25
C GLN A 49 4.65 -10.78 -3.52
N GLY A 50 4.83 -11.02 -2.22
CA GLY A 50 5.91 -10.45 -1.42
C GLY A 50 7.29 -10.88 -1.89
N LEU A 51 7.47 -12.15 -2.28
CA LEU A 51 8.73 -12.63 -2.86
C LEU A 51 9.03 -11.94 -4.21
N ALA A 52 8.02 -11.76 -5.06
CA ALA A 52 8.17 -11.05 -6.33
C ALA A 52 8.53 -9.58 -6.12
N THR A 53 7.85 -8.88 -5.21
CA THR A 53 8.14 -7.48 -4.87
C THR A 53 9.54 -7.32 -4.29
N LEU A 54 9.98 -8.24 -3.43
CA LEU A 54 11.33 -8.22 -2.88
C LEU A 54 12.40 -8.46 -3.96
N ALA A 55 12.15 -9.38 -4.90
CA ALA A 55 13.05 -9.62 -6.02
C ALA A 55 13.20 -8.37 -6.90
N ASN A 56 12.09 -7.70 -7.21
CA ASN A 56 12.10 -6.44 -7.98
C ASN A 56 12.84 -5.33 -7.23
N ALA A 57 12.57 -5.15 -5.94
CA ALA A 57 13.26 -4.15 -5.12
C ALA A 57 14.79 -4.36 -5.10
N ARG A 58 15.24 -5.62 -5.01
CA ARG A 58 16.67 -5.97 -5.08
C ARG A 58 17.27 -5.64 -6.46
N THR A 59 16.54 -5.89 -7.54
CA THR A 59 16.97 -5.57 -8.91
C THR A 59 17.14 -4.06 -9.09
N SER A 60 16.17 -3.24 -8.68
CA SER A 60 16.25 -1.78 -8.78
C SER A 60 17.41 -1.20 -7.95
N LEU A 61 17.62 -1.71 -6.73
CA LEU A 61 18.77 -1.32 -5.91
C LEU A 61 20.11 -1.70 -6.56
N GLY A 62 20.17 -2.87 -7.21
CA GLY A 62 21.35 -3.30 -7.97
C GLY A 62 21.65 -2.43 -9.19
N GLN A 63 20.64 -1.73 -9.72
CA GLN A 63 20.77 -0.76 -10.81
C GLN A 63 21.06 0.66 -10.31
N GLY A 64 21.15 0.87 -8.99
CA GLY A 64 21.35 2.19 -8.39
C GLY A 64 20.08 3.05 -8.34
N GLU A 65 18.92 2.48 -8.65
CA GLU A 65 17.62 3.16 -8.58
C GLU A 65 16.96 2.93 -7.21
N MET A 66 16.25 3.93 -6.69
CA MET A 66 15.56 3.83 -5.40
C MET A 66 14.19 3.14 -5.58
N PRO A 67 13.93 1.97 -4.96
CA PRO A 67 12.73 1.16 -5.19
C PRO A 67 11.51 1.67 -4.39
N ALA A 68 11.18 2.95 -4.50
CA ALA A 68 10.12 3.57 -3.69
C ALA A 68 8.75 2.92 -3.92
N PHE A 69 8.46 2.52 -5.16
CA PHE A 69 7.20 1.89 -5.52
C PHE A 69 7.07 0.47 -4.95
N GLU A 70 8.14 -0.33 -5.06
CA GLU A 70 8.19 -1.71 -4.56
C GLU A 70 8.10 -1.74 -3.03
N LEU A 71 8.70 -0.76 -2.35
CA LEU A 71 8.56 -0.61 -0.89
C LEU A 71 7.12 -0.32 -0.49
N CYS A 72 6.43 0.57 -1.21
CA CYS A 72 5.00 0.84 -0.97
C CYS A 72 4.14 -0.39 -1.26
N GLU A 73 4.38 -1.11 -2.36
CA GLU A 73 3.70 -2.38 -2.63
C GLU A 73 3.94 -3.39 -1.52
N GLY A 74 5.19 -3.51 -1.04
CA GLY A 74 5.56 -4.38 0.07
C GLY A 74 4.82 -4.04 1.35
N LEU A 75 4.69 -2.76 1.70
CA LEU A 75 3.92 -2.31 2.87
C LEU A 75 2.44 -2.64 2.74
N VAL A 76 1.82 -2.37 1.58
CA VAL A 76 0.42 -2.74 1.34
C VAL A 76 0.22 -4.24 1.46
N LEU A 77 1.14 -5.05 0.92
CA LEU A 77 1.10 -6.50 1.04
C LEU A 77 1.20 -6.98 2.50
N LEU A 78 2.08 -6.38 3.30
CA LEU A 78 2.23 -6.70 4.72
C LEU A 78 0.97 -6.36 5.51
N VAL A 79 0.41 -5.17 5.31
CA VAL A 79 -0.84 -4.74 5.96
C VAL A 79 -1.98 -5.69 5.56
N SER A 80 -2.10 -6.00 4.27
CA SER A 80 -3.16 -6.89 3.80
C SER A 80 -3.00 -8.31 4.34
N GLY A 81 -1.75 -8.79 4.46
CA GLY A 81 -1.46 -10.08 5.09
C GLY A 81 -1.77 -10.10 6.58
N ALA A 82 -1.50 -9.02 7.31
CA ALA A 82 -1.89 -8.89 8.71
C ALA A 82 -3.42 -8.91 8.89
N LEU A 83 -4.16 -8.26 7.97
CA LEU A 83 -5.63 -8.31 7.93
C LEU A 83 -6.14 -9.75 7.65
N LEU A 84 -5.56 -10.47 6.71
CA LEU A 84 -5.94 -11.86 6.39
C LEU A 84 -5.55 -12.87 7.48
N LEU A 85 -4.63 -12.50 8.37
CA LEU A 85 -4.19 -13.36 9.46
C LEU A 85 -5.15 -13.27 10.67
N THR A 86 -5.91 -12.17 10.78
CA THR A 86 -7.06 -12.08 11.68
C THR A 86 -8.26 -12.74 11.00
N PRO A 87 -8.63 -13.98 11.37
CA PRO A 87 -9.68 -14.72 10.67
C PRO A 87 -11.03 -14.02 10.84
N GLY A 88 -11.58 -13.48 9.75
CA GLY A 88 -12.84 -12.77 9.75
C GLY A 88 -13.34 -12.50 8.34
N PHE A 89 -14.61 -12.78 8.05
CA PHE A 89 -15.16 -12.66 6.69
C PHE A 89 -15.02 -11.26 6.10
N PHE A 90 -15.20 -10.21 6.92
CA PHE A 90 -15.11 -8.84 6.43
C PHE A 90 -13.66 -8.40 6.22
N THR A 91 -12.78 -8.74 7.16
CA THR A 91 -11.35 -8.43 7.13
C THR A 91 -10.65 -9.24 6.04
N ASP A 92 -11.08 -10.47 5.79
CA ASP A 92 -10.64 -11.29 4.66
C ASP A 92 -11.04 -10.64 3.34
N PHE A 93 -12.29 -10.18 3.20
CA PHE A 93 -12.75 -9.49 1.99
C PHE A 93 -11.91 -8.24 1.72
N VAL A 94 -11.70 -7.40 2.74
CA VAL A 94 -10.88 -6.18 2.62
C VAL A 94 -9.42 -6.54 2.32
N GLY A 95 -8.86 -7.54 3.00
CA GLY A 95 -7.51 -8.03 2.79
C GLY A 95 -7.30 -8.53 1.36
N PHE A 96 -8.20 -9.39 0.85
CA PHE A 96 -8.15 -9.86 -0.54
C PHE A 96 -8.30 -8.71 -1.55
N LEU A 97 -9.18 -7.75 -1.28
CA LEU A 97 -9.37 -6.59 -2.13
C LEU A 97 -8.08 -5.76 -2.25
N CYS A 98 -7.34 -5.60 -1.15
CA CYS A 98 -6.02 -4.96 -1.16
C CYS A 98 -4.92 -5.81 -1.83
N LEU A 99 -5.06 -7.14 -1.89
CA LEU A 99 -4.14 -7.99 -2.65
C LEU A 99 -4.32 -7.91 -4.17
N VAL A 100 -5.46 -7.39 -4.66
CA VAL A 100 -5.71 -7.23 -6.09
C VAL A 100 -4.70 -6.23 -6.68
N PRO A 101 -3.82 -6.65 -7.61
CA PRO A 101 -2.74 -5.80 -8.11
C PRO A 101 -3.25 -4.51 -8.76
N ALA A 102 -4.35 -4.57 -9.50
CA ALA A 102 -4.96 -3.41 -10.13
C ALA A 102 -5.38 -2.35 -9.10
N LEU A 103 -6.00 -2.79 -8.00
CA LEU A 103 -6.48 -1.89 -6.96
C LEU A 103 -5.33 -1.33 -6.14
N ARG A 104 -4.34 -2.17 -5.79
CA ARG A 104 -3.12 -1.73 -5.10
C ARG A 104 -2.37 -0.66 -5.89
N ARG A 105 -2.13 -0.89 -7.18
CA ARG A 105 -1.44 0.07 -8.05
C ARG A 105 -2.22 1.38 -8.16
N TRP A 106 -3.55 1.31 -8.26
CA TRP A 106 -4.40 2.50 -8.32
C TRP A 106 -4.37 3.32 -7.03
N VAL A 107 -4.45 2.66 -5.87
CA VAL A 107 -4.35 3.32 -4.56
C VAL A 107 -2.97 3.95 -4.38
N ILE A 108 -1.90 3.20 -4.65
CA ILE A 108 -0.53 3.71 -4.53
C ILE A 108 -0.32 4.89 -5.48
N ALA A 109 -0.69 4.78 -6.76
CA ALA A 109 -0.54 5.87 -7.72
C ALA A 109 -1.32 7.12 -7.30
N SER A 110 -2.56 6.96 -6.82
CA SER A 110 -3.40 8.07 -6.36
C SER A 110 -2.81 8.75 -5.11
N TRP A 111 -2.21 7.97 -4.21
CA TRP A 111 -1.59 8.50 -3.00
C TRP A 111 -0.23 9.16 -3.30
N LEU A 112 0.58 8.54 -4.15
CA LEU A 112 1.89 9.06 -4.56
C LEU A 112 1.76 10.37 -5.36
N MET A 113 0.75 10.49 -6.23
CA MET A 113 0.44 11.75 -6.92
C MET A 113 0.09 12.88 -5.93
N ARG A 114 -0.59 12.57 -4.82
CA ARG A 114 -0.90 13.58 -3.79
C ARG A 114 0.32 14.05 -3.01
N PHE A 115 1.36 13.23 -2.87
CA PHE A 115 2.58 13.59 -2.16
C PHE A 115 3.66 14.22 -3.06
N ILE A 116 3.73 13.84 -4.33
CA ILE A 116 4.70 14.39 -5.29
C ILE A 116 4.19 15.69 -5.95
N VAL A 117 2.88 15.92 -6.02
CA VAL A 117 2.31 17.22 -6.43
C VAL A 117 2.29 18.18 -5.24
N THR A 118 3.46 18.42 -4.67
CA THR A 118 3.77 19.77 -4.18
C THR A 118 4.58 20.39 -5.32
N PRO A 119 4.02 21.29 -6.16
CA PRO A 119 4.79 22.00 -7.16
C PRO A 119 5.66 23.06 -6.46
N GLU A 120 6.61 22.62 -5.65
CA GLU A 120 7.58 23.47 -4.95
C GLU A 120 8.99 23.35 -5.54
N ALA A 121 9.11 22.76 -6.73
CA ALA A 121 10.35 22.72 -7.52
C ALA A 121 10.27 23.56 -8.80
N SER A 122 9.49 24.66 -8.82
CA SER A 122 9.45 25.59 -9.96
C SER A 122 9.48 27.08 -9.59
N ARG A 123 9.81 27.43 -8.34
CA ARG A 123 9.92 28.85 -7.91
C ARG A 123 11.35 29.36 -7.67
N GLY A 124 12.38 28.58 -7.99
CA GLY A 124 13.79 28.98 -7.79
C GLY A 124 14.64 29.20 -9.06
N ALA A 125 14.24 28.71 -10.23
CA ALA A 125 15.11 28.70 -11.41
C ALA A 125 14.81 29.83 -12.43
N ARG A 126 14.40 31.02 -11.96
CA ARG A 126 14.08 32.16 -12.84
C ARG A 126 14.81 33.47 -12.49
N SER A 127 16.01 33.39 -11.91
CA SER A 127 16.88 34.57 -11.70
C SER A 127 18.37 34.39 -12.01
N SER A 128 18.83 33.25 -12.53
CA SER A 128 20.26 33.00 -12.79
C SER A 128 20.58 32.88 -14.28
N GLY A 129 20.23 33.90 -15.06
CA GLY A 129 20.56 33.99 -16.49
C GLY A 129 20.95 35.39 -16.96
N VAL A 130 21.18 36.33 -16.04
CA VAL A 130 21.84 37.60 -16.36
C VAL A 130 23.32 37.40 -16.08
N VAL A 131 24.09 37.17 -17.14
CA VAL A 131 25.54 37.17 -17.10
C VAL A 131 25.97 38.63 -17.14
N GLU A 132 26.34 39.18 -15.98
CA GLU A 132 26.87 40.53 -15.86
C GLU A 132 28.31 40.52 -16.39
N GLY A 133 28.48 40.97 -17.64
CA GLY A 133 29.79 41.11 -18.26
C GLY A 133 30.47 42.39 -17.80
N GLU A 134 31.63 42.27 -17.16
CA GLU A 134 32.47 43.42 -16.83
C GLU A 134 33.15 43.92 -18.13
N PHE A 135 32.77 45.11 -18.60
CA PHE A 135 33.38 45.72 -19.80
C PHE A 135 34.46 46.71 -19.39
N ARG A 136 35.71 46.40 -19.77
CA ARG A 136 36.82 47.37 -19.73
C ARG A 136 36.91 48.05 -21.10
N ARG A 137 36.55 49.34 -21.16
CA ARG A 137 36.84 50.15 -22.36
C ARG A 137 38.34 50.38 -22.43
N LEU A 138 38.95 49.84 -23.47
CA LEU A 138 40.25 50.25 -23.94
C LEU A 138 39.99 51.38 -24.92
N ASP A 139 40.05 52.61 -24.43
CA ASP A 139 40.15 53.80 -25.27
C ASP A 139 41.64 54.00 -25.62
N ASP A 140 41.91 54.29 -26.89
CA ASP A 140 43.22 54.34 -27.58
C ASP A 140 44.28 55.26 -26.94
#